data_AF-A0A920W522-F1
#
_entry.id   AF-A0A920W522-F1
#
_cell.length_a   1.000
_cell.length_b   1.000
_cell.length_c   1.000
_cell.angle_alpha   90.00
_cell.angle_beta   90.00
_cell.angle_gamma   90.00
#
_symmetry.space_group_name_H-M   'P 1'
#
loop_
_entity.id
_entity.type
_entity.pdbx_description
1 polymer ?
#
loop_
_entity_poly.entity_id
_entity_poly.type
_entity_poly.pdbx_seq_one_letter_code
_entity_poly.pdbx_strand_id
1 'polypeptide(L)'
;MTVVLLFVCSITIAVGTKAQETATWSQWGGPHRNFITEVTGLADSWPDGGPPVRWSRTLGTGHSAIISGNNRLYTMYRVGNGQGREGPWEAEETVIP
;
A
#
# COMPACT_ATOMS: atom_id res chain seq x y z
N MET A 1 -40.31 -39.11 35.89
CA MET A 1 -39.09 -39.39 35.10
C MET A 1 -38.89 -38.21 34.17
N THR A 2 -37.91 -37.38 34.51
CA THR A 2 -37.61 -36.01 34.05
C THR A 2 -36.87 -36.03 32.71
N VAL A 3 -37.17 -35.11 31.76
CA VAL A 3 -36.12 -34.45 30.97
C VAL A 3 -36.59 -33.04 30.56
N VAL A 4 -35.81 -32.05 30.97
CA VAL A 4 -35.97 -30.60 30.74
C VAL A 4 -35.49 -30.24 29.33
N LEU A 5 -36.25 -29.45 28.58
CA LEU A 5 -35.82 -28.87 27.30
C LEU A 5 -34.75 -27.79 27.56
N LEU A 6 -33.50 -28.07 27.21
CA LEU A 6 -32.42 -27.08 27.19
C LEU A 6 -32.47 -26.32 25.87
N PHE A 7 -32.89 -25.06 25.93
CA PHE A 7 -32.84 -24.10 24.83
C PHE A 7 -31.37 -23.67 24.65
N VAL A 8 -30.65 -24.30 23.73
CA VAL A 8 -29.27 -23.92 23.40
C VAL A 8 -29.32 -22.63 22.58
N CYS A 9 -29.05 -21.51 23.25
CA CYS A 9 -28.86 -20.22 22.61
C CYS A 9 -27.52 -20.24 21.85
N SER A 10 -27.57 -20.44 20.53
CA SER A 10 -26.40 -20.30 19.67
C SER A 10 -25.97 -18.82 19.65
N ILE A 11 -24.95 -18.47 20.45
CA ILE A 11 -24.27 -17.19 20.36
C ILE A 11 -23.45 -17.20 19.07
N THR A 12 -24.03 -16.66 17.99
CA THR A 12 -23.29 -16.36 16.78
C THR A 12 -22.37 -15.19 17.10
N ILE A 13 -21.09 -15.47 17.34
CA ILE A 13 -20.06 -14.43 17.46
C ILE A 13 -19.90 -13.82 16.07
N ALA A 14 -20.58 -12.70 15.81
CA ALA A 14 -20.32 -11.87 14.66
C ALA A 14 -18.92 -11.27 14.85
N VAL A 15 -17.90 -11.96 14.32
CA VAL A 15 -16.57 -11.39 14.16
C VAL A 15 -16.72 -10.25 13.15
N GLY A 16 -16.94 -9.04 13.67
CA GLY A 16 -16.90 -7.83 12.86
C GLY A 16 -15.49 -7.69 12.31
N THR A 17 -15.27 -8.13 11.07
CA THR A 17 -14.09 -7.74 10.32
C THR A 17 -14.19 -6.24 10.13
N LYS A 18 -13.56 -5.47 11.02
CA LYS A 18 -13.28 -4.07 10.71
C LYS A 18 -12.43 -4.11 9.45
N ALA A 19 -13.00 -3.62 8.34
CA ALA A 19 -12.21 -3.34 7.17
C ALA A 19 -11.09 -2.41 7.66
N GLN A 20 -9.86 -2.89 7.57
CA GLN A 20 -8.69 -2.04 7.75
C GLN A 20 -8.84 -0.95 6.69
N GLU A 21 -9.30 0.24 7.07
CA GLU A 21 -9.25 1.38 6.18
C GLU A 21 -7.77 1.51 5.82
N THR A 22 -7.44 1.19 4.57
CA THR A 22 -6.07 1.31 4.10
C THR A 22 -5.72 2.78 4.20
N ALA A 23 -4.84 3.12 5.15
CA ALA A 23 -4.30 4.46 5.30
C ALA A 23 -3.85 4.95 3.93
N THR A 24 -4.60 5.91 3.39
CA THR A 24 -4.45 6.34 1.99
C THR A 24 -3.41 7.45 1.97
N TRP A 25 -2.31 7.23 1.27
CA TRP A 25 -1.24 8.20 1.10
C TRP A 25 -1.25 8.70 -0.34
N SER A 26 -2.34 9.36 -0.74
CA SER A 26 -2.59 9.73 -2.14
C SER A 26 -1.83 10.98 -2.62
N GLN A 27 -1.14 11.69 -1.73
CA GLN A 27 -0.41 12.92 -2.04
C GLN A 27 0.97 12.97 -1.38
N TRP A 28 1.84 13.82 -1.91
CA TRP A 28 3.17 14.05 -1.34
C TRP A 28 3.05 14.61 0.09
N GLY A 29 3.78 13.97 1.03
CA GLY A 29 3.70 14.27 2.46
C GLY A 29 2.50 13.67 3.19
N GLY A 30 1.67 12.86 2.51
CA GLY A 30 0.56 12.13 3.13
C GLY A 30 -0.69 12.97 3.35
N PRO A 31 -1.70 12.45 4.08
CA PRO A 31 -2.99 13.11 4.27
C PRO A 31 -2.87 14.56 4.77
N HIS A 32 -1.89 14.84 5.62
CA HIS A 32 -1.66 16.16 6.22
C HIS A 32 -0.44 16.90 5.63
N ARG A 33 0.18 16.39 4.56
CA ARG A 33 1.36 16.98 3.89
C ARG A 33 2.53 17.27 4.83
N ASN A 34 2.70 16.43 5.86
CA ASN A 34 3.70 16.60 6.93
C ASN A 34 4.62 15.39 7.10
N PHE A 35 4.49 14.35 6.26
CA PHE A 35 5.27 13.10 6.33
C PHE A 35 5.06 12.28 7.60
N ILE A 36 3.92 12.45 8.27
CA ILE A 36 3.58 11.70 9.49
C ILE A 36 2.48 10.69 9.19
N THR A 37 2.63 9.48 9.72
CA THR A 37 1.61 8.43 9.69
C THR A 37 1.01 8.24 11.08
N GLU A 38 -0.29 7.93 11.14
CA GLU A 38 -1.00 7.60 12.37
C GLU A 38 -0.93 6.09 12.70
N VAL A 39 -0.22 5.30 11.88
CA VAL A 39 -0.06 3.86 12.09
C VAL A 39 0.69 3.59 13.39
N THR A 40 0.11 2.73 14.21
CA THR A 40 0.70 2.23 15.47
C THR A 40 1.04 0.74 15.36
N GLY A 41 1.76 0.20 16.35
CA GLY A 41 2.12 -1.23 16.37
C GLY A 41 3.18 -1.62 15.34
N LEU A 42 3.98 -0.66 14.87
CA LEU A 42 5.19 -0.94 14.10
C LEU A 42 6.22 -1.64 15.01
N ALA A 43 7.06 -2.47 14.41
CA ALA A 43 8.14 -3.13 15.15
C ALA A 43 9.20 -2.10 15.58
N ASP A 44 9.60 -2.14 16.85
CA ASP A 44 10.69 -1.31 17.38
C ASP A 44 12.08 -1.75 16.88
N SER A 45 12.20 -3.01 16.46
CA SER A 45 13.43 -3.58 15.90
C SER A 45 13.11 -4.66 14.87
N TRP A 46 14.04 -4.84 13.92
CA TRP A 46 13.99 -5.92 12.95
C TRP A 46 14.94 -7.06 13.38
N PRO A 47 14.63 -8.33 13.02
CA PRO A 47 15.60 -9.42 13.10
C PRO A 47 16.84 -9.13 12.24
N ASP A 48 17.94 -9.87 12.46
CA ASP A 48 19.20 -9.69 11.72
C ASP A 48 19.04 -9.74 10.18
N GLY A 49 18.07 -10.52 9.68
CA GLY A 49 17.75 -10.62 8.25
C GLY A 49 16.81 -9.54 7.70
N GLY A 50 16.34 -8.61 8.54
CA GLY A 50 15.37 -7.58 8.18
C GLY A 50 13.94 -8.10 7.96
N PRO A 51 12.98 -7.21 7.64
CA PRO A 51 11.64 -7.61 7.24
C PRO A 51 11.67 -8.35 5.90
N PRO A 52 10.79 -9.35 5.69
CA PRO A 52 10.74 -10.09 4.44
C PRO A 52 10.33 -9.19 3.26
N VAL A 53 11.09 -9.25 2.16
CA VAL A 53 10.74 -8.57 0.91
C VAL A 53 9.58 -9.31 0.26
N ARG A 54 8.43 -8.64 0.11
CA ARG A 54 7.23 -9.23 -0.52
C ARG A 54 7.30 -9.23 -2.04
N TRP A 55 7.92 -8.20 -2.63
CA TRP A 55 8.12 -8.06 -4.07
C TRP A 55 9.19 -6.99 -4.34
N SER A 56 9.73 -6.99 -5.55
CA SER A 56 10.64 -5.95 -6.04
C SER A 56 10.40 -5.76 -7.54
N ARG A 57 10.66 -4.55 -8.04
CA ARG A 57 10.57 -4.21 -9.46
C ARG A 57 11.64 -3.18 -9.80
N THR A 58 12.37 -3.42 -10.88
CA THR A 58 13.31 -2.44 -11.45
C THR A 58 12.55 -1.30 -12.12
N LEU A 59 12.94 -0.05 -11.81
CA LEU A 59 12.47 1.16 -12.46
C LEU A 59 13.62 1.80 -13.25
N GLY A 60 13.30 2.65 -14.24
CA GLY A 60 14.30 3.43 -14.97
C GLY A 60 14.76 4.68 -14.22
N THR A 61 15.58 5.51 -14.88
CA THR A 61 16.29 6.62 -14.21
C THR A 61 15.35 7.77 -13.82
N GLY A 62 15.44 8.22 -12.58
CA GLY A 62 14.63 9.33 -12.07
C GLY A 62 13.17 8.93 -11.87
N HIS A 63 12.71 9.05 -10.62
CA HIS A 63 11.37 8.65 -10.20
C HIS A 63 10.74 9.70 -9.27
N SER A 64 9.42 9.72 -9.19
CA SER A 64 8.71 10.46 -8.16
C SER A 64 8.73 9.71 -6.83
N ALA A 65 8.28 10.37 -5.76
CA ALA A 65 7.86 9.66 -4.55
C ALA A 65 6.76 8.63 -4.88
N ILE A 66 6.66 7.59 -4.07
CA ILE A 66 5.57 6.61 -4.16
C ILE A 66 4.39 7.12 -3.34
N ILE A 67 3.19 7.04 -3.93
CA ILE A 67 1.91 7.25 -3.24
C ILE A 67 1.12 5.94 -3.19
N SER A 68 0.25 5.78 -2.19
CA SER A 68 -0.54 4.56 -1.98
C SER A 68 -2.03 4.86 -1.88
N GLY A 69 -2.84 3.95 -2.40
CA GLY A 69 -4.30 4.02 -2.34
C GLY A 69 -4.94 2.87 -3.09
N ASN A 70 -6.17 2.49 -2.74
CA ASN A 70 -6.92 1.43 -3.41
C ASN A 70 -6.13 0.10 -3.56
N ASN A 71 -5.37 -0.26 -2.52
CA ASN A 71 -4.51 -1.45 -2.51
C ASN A 71 -3.45 -1.47 -3.64
N ARG A 72 -2.99 -0.30 -4.07
CA ARG A 72 -1.99 -0.11 -5.13
C ARG A 72 -0.95 0.93 -4.72
N LEU A 73 0.22 0.82 -5.32
CA LEU A 73 1.29 1.82 -5.26
C LEU A 73 1.45 2.49 -6.62
N TYR A 74 1.66 3.79 -6.61
CA TYR A 74 1.83 4.60 -7.82
C TYR A 74 3.13 5.39 -7.73
N THR A 75 3.86 5.45 -8.84
CA THR A 75 5.05 6.28 -9.02
C THR A 75 5.21 6.58 -10.50
N MET A 76 5.81 7.73 -10.81
CA MET A 76 6.24 8.06 -12.16
C MET A 76 7.74 7.81 -12.27
N TYR A 77 8.19 7.29 -13.41
CA TYR A 77 9.61 7.05 -13.66
C TYR A 77 9.90 7.20 -15.15
N ARG A 78 11.15 7.49 -15.52
CA ARG A 78 11.54 7.51 -16.94
C ARG A 78 11.78 6.10 -17.43
N VAL A 79 11.28 5.77 -18.61
CA VAL A 79 11.60 4.53 -19.30
C VAL A 79 12.97 4.69 -19.98
N GLY A 80 13.96 3.88 -19.60
CA GLY A 80 15.29 3.87 -20.22
C GLY A 80 16.44 4.44 -19.38
N ASN A 81 17.66 4.36 -19.94
CA ASN A 81 18.95 4.55 -19.25
C ASN A 81 19.48 5.99 -19.29
N GLY A 82 18.62 6.99 -19.06
CA GLY A 82 19.07 8.37 -18.85
C GLY A 82 19.91 8.99 -19.98
N GLN A 83 19.80 8.51 -21.23
CA GLN A 83 20.27 9.29 -22.37
C GLN A 83 19.54 10.63 -22.31
N GLY A 84 20.27 11.73 -22.26
CA GLY A 84 19.68 13.06 -22.29
C GLY A 84 18.69 13.15 -23.43
N ARG A 85 17.55 13.83 -23.22
CA ARG A 85 16.62 14.10 -24.33
C ARG A 85 17.33 15.05 -25.30
N GLU A 86 18.07 14.48 -26.25
CA GLU A 86 18.70 15.19 -27.36
C GLU A 86 18.03 14.70 -28.65
N GLY A 87 17.21 15.57 -29.25
CA GLY A 87 16.44 15.29 -30.45
C GLY A 87 15.15 16.13 -30.50
N PRO A 88 14.52 16.28 -31.68
CA PRO A 88 13.25 17.00 -31.80
C PRO A 88 12.21 16.32 -30.90
N TRP A 89 11.49 17.14 -30.12
CA TRP A 89 10.54 16.67 -29.12
C TRP A 89 9.30 16.09 -29.80
N GLU A 90 9.23 14.77 -29.93
CA GLU A 90 7.97 14.10 -30.27
C GLU A 90 7.01 14.32 -29.09
N ALA A 91 5.89 14.99 -29.37
CA ALA A 91 4.89 15.44 -28.39
C ALA A 91 3.97 14.31 -27.89
N GLU A 92 4.26 13.06 -28.25
CA GLU A 92 3.38 11.93 -27.98
C GLU A 92 3.88 11.09 -26.80
N GLU A 93 3.10 11.09 -25.71
CA GLU A 93 3.28 10.23 -24.56
C GLU A 93 2.33 9.03 -24.68
N THR A 94 2.87 7.82 -24.90
CA THR A 94 2.06 6.59 -24.82
C THR A 94 1.88 6.20 -23.36
N VAL A 95 0.67 6.43 -22.84
CA VAL A 95 0.24 5.87 -21.56
C VAL A 95 -0.21 4.44 -21.81
N ILE A 96 0.60 3.46 -21.39
CA ILE A 96 0.20 2.05 -21.41
C ILE A 96 -0.64 1.80 -20.14
N PRO A 97 -1.93 1.40 -20.28
CA PRO A 97 -2.83 1.15 -19.15
C PRO A 97 -2.45 -0.09 -18.33
#